data_AF-A0A0W0UAQ0-F1
#
_entry.id   AF-A0A0W0UAQ0-F1
#
_cell.length_a   1.000
_cell.length_b   1.000
_cell.length_c   1.000
_cell.angle_alpha   90.00
_cell.angle_beta   90.00
_cell.angle_gamma   90.00
#
_symmetry.space_group_name_H-M   'P 1'
#
loop_
_entity.id
_entity.type
_entity.pdbx_description
1 polymer ?
#
loop_
_entity_poly.entity_id
_entity_poly.type
_entity_poly.pdbx_seq_one_letter_code
_entity_poly.pdbx_strand_id
1 'polypeptide(L)'
;MSLSKQESSKPGVPVVAGSSTSGRELEGYKFAEDSVINQMAYLFGGDDGEELAKNIREEAEKRFPLPLQIPERKRYIEEEVKKRAVSADENFRQGFMSVFEHMMANNPDPGKPWRGKLNQEMIAMMQGMGLNIDPDNVQTFYEPGPPRVYGIAWINRPTENLKNENSEINKLADTYKNSLDRESQNTSSKDWVALKADKPKISREDFNKEVENTISQLMKPAEASMSQSSHESVVPNRNPL
;
A
#
# COMPACT_ATOMS: atom_id res chain seq x y z
N MET A 1 -5.66 35.12 -20.66
CA MET A 1 -6.68 34.52 -19.78
C MET A 1 -6.21 33.13 -19.42
N SER A 2 -5.84 32.94 -18.16
CA SER A 2 -5.51 31.65 -17.56
C SER A 2 -6.76 30.77 -17.39
N LEU A 3 -6.53 29.45 -17.36
CA LEU A 3 -7.08 28.42 -16.46
C LEU A 3 -6.96 27.07 -17.21
N SER A 4 -6.01 26.16 -16.93
CA SER A 4 -5.69 25.40 -15.71
C SER A 4 -6.45 24.06 -15.59
N LYS A 5 -5.65 23.01 -15.34
CA LYS A 5 -5.92 21.67 -14.79
C LYS A 5 -6.24 20.51 -15.75
N GLN A 6 -5.16 19.90 -16.24
CA GLN A 6 -5.06 18.44 -16.38
C GLN A 6 -4.84 17.85 -14.98
N GLU A 7 -5.84 17.19 -14.41
CA GLU A 7 -5.66 16.24 -13.31
C GLU A 7 -5.69 14.83 -13.92
N SER A 8 -4.52 14.33 -14.29
CA SER A 8 -4.30 12.91 -14.55
C SER A 8 -4.13 12.21 -13.22
N SER A 9 -5.00 11.26 -12.92
CA SER A 9 -4.96 10.37 -11.75
C SER A 9 -3.56 9.80 -11.55
N LYS A 10 -3.02 9.98 -10.35
CA LYS A 10 -1.61 9.69 -10.02
C LYS A 10 -1.29 8.19 -10.18
N PRO A 11 -0.08 7.84 -10.67
CA PRO A 11 0.43 6.48 -10.70
C PRO A 11 0.66 5.97 -9.27
N GLY A 12 0.37 4.68 -9.01
CA GLY A 12 0.66 4.04 -7.73
C GLY A 12 2.17 4.03 -7.48
N VAL A 13 2.60 4.78 -6.46
CA VAL A 13 3.99 5.06 -6.08
C VAL A 13 4.55 3.92 -5.22
N PRO A 14 5.86 3.62 -5.27
CA PRO A 14 6.50 2.66 -4.36
C PRO A 14 6.42 3.10 -2.90
N VAL A 15 6.24 2.11 -2.04
CA VAL A 15 5.98 2.28 -0.61
C VAL A 15 7.31 2.24 0.15
N VAL A 16 7.45 3.13 1.14
CA VAL A 16 8.52 3.05 2.14
C VAL A 16 7.88 3.06 3.52
N ALA A 17 8.00 1.95 4.24
CA ALA A 17 7.57 1.81 5.64
C ALA A 17 8.78 1.91 6.58
N GLY A 18 8.90 3.04 7.30
CA GLY A 18 9.99 3.30 8.23
C GLY A 18 9.84 2.63 9.60
N SER A 19 10.94 2.13 10.19
CA SER A 19 11.03 1.80 11.62
C SER A 19 11.88 2.82 12.38
N SER A 20 11.61 2.89 13.67
CA SER A 20 11.81 3.99 14.59
C SER A 20 13.26 4.30 14.99
N THR A 21 13.55 5.59 15.02
CA THR A 21 14.00 6.26 16.26
C THR A 21 13.38 7.65 16.30
N SER A 22 12.72 8.01 17.41
CA SER A 22 12.00 9.28 17.67
C SER A 22 10.69 9.52 16.90
N GLY A 23 9.56 9.10 17.48
CA GLY A 23 8.26 9.81 17.45
C GLY A 23 7.60 10.18 16.11
N ARG A 24 8.04 9.68 14.96
CA ARG A 24 7.34 9.87 13.68
C ARG A 24 6.34 8.74 13.45
N GLU A 25 5.10 9.10 13.10
CA GLU A 25 4.08 8.15 12.66
C GLU A 25 4.59 7.35 11.46
N LEU A 26 4.18 6.08 11.36
CA LEU A 26 4.38 5.25 10.17
C LEU A 26 3.62 5.91 9.00
N GLU A 27 4.33 6.69 8.18
CA GLU A 27 3.83 7.18 6.90
C GLU A 27 4.08 6.14 5.81
N GLY A 28 3.12 5.96 4.90
CA GLY A 28 3.17 4.93 3.87
C GLY A 28 1.89 4.87 3.04
N TYR A 29 1.86 3.99 2.05
CA TYR A 29 0.68 3.76 1.22
C TYR A 29 -0.48 3.24 2.06
N LYS A 30 -1.68 3.76 1.78
CA LYS A 30 -2.93 3.35 2.41
C LYS A 30 -3.89 2.91 1.34
N PHE A 31 -4.35 1.66 1.40
CA PHE A 31 -5.38 1.14 0.52
C PHE A 31 -6.64 2.01 0.61
N ALA A 32 -6.95 2.56 1.78
CA ALA A 32 -8.08 3.47 1.93
C ALA A 32 -8.00 4.69 1.02
N GLU A 33 -6.82 5.16 0.62
CA GLU A 33 -6.66 6.35 -0.24
C GLU A 33 -6.88 6.07 -1.73
N ASP A 34 -6.95 4.79 -2.13
CA ASP A 34 -7.19 4.40 -3.51
C ASP A 34 -8.64 4.65 -3.96
N SER A 35 -8.83 4.62 -5.29
CA SER A 35 -10.17 4.58 -5.87
C SER A 35 -10.90 3.30 -5.44
N VAL A 36 -12.22 3.39 -5.34
CA VAL A 36 -13.10 2.26 -4.94
C VAL A 36 -12.89 1.05 -5.84
N ILE A 37 -12.70 1.28 -7.13
CA ILE A 37 -12.40 0.23 -8.11
C ILE A 37 -11.05 -0.45 -7.83
N ASN A 38 -10.00 0.31 -7.50
CA ASN A 38 -8.73 -0.30 -7.11
C ASN A 38 -8.90 -1.09 -5.80
N GLN A 39 -9.56 -0.52 -4.80
CA GLN A 39 -9.82 -1.22 -3.53
C GLN A 39 -10.52 -2.56 -3.74
N MET A 40 -11.56 -2.61 -4.59
CA MET A 40 -12.22 -3.86 -4.98
C MET A 40 -11.26 -4.84 -5.67
N ALA A 41 -10.45 -4.36 -6.62
CA ALA A 41 -9.54 -5.20 -7.37
C ALA A 41 -8.44 -5.85 -6.51
N TYR A 42 -7.97 -5.16 -5.47
CA TYR A 42 -6.80 -5.54 -4.69
C TYR A 42 -7.12 -6.18 -3.33
N LEU A 43 -8.30 -5.95 -2.74
CA LEU A 43 -8.59 -6.34 -1.34
C LEU A 43 -9.65 -7.43 -1.16
N PHE A 44 -10.32 -7.83 -2.23
CA PHE A 44 -11.44 -8.78 -2.22
C PHE A 44 -11.06 -10.16 -2.78
N GLY A 45 -9.77 -10.52 -2.76
CA GLY A 45 -9.30 -11.82 -3.25
C GLY A 45 -9.66 -12.98 -2.33
N GLY A 46 -9.64 -14.20 -2.89
CA GLY A 46 -9.93 -15.44 -2.17
C GLY A 46 -11.41 -15.62 -1.82
N ASP A 47 -11.72 -16.74 -1.16
CA ASP A 47 -13.09 -17.12 -0.86
C ASP A 47 -13.79 -16.11 0.07
N ASP A 48 -13.10 -15.63 1.11
CA ASP A 48 -13.64 -14.62 2.04
C ASP A 48 -13.94 -13.29 1.33
N GLY A 49 -13.09 -12.91 0.37
CA GLY A 49 -13.27 -11.69 -0.41
C GLY A 49 -14.44 -11.80 -1.38
N GLU A 50 -14.62 -12.96 -2.02
CA GLU A 50 -15.79 -13.27 -2.86
C GLU A 50 -17.09 -13.25 -2.06
N GLU A 51 -17.10 -13.84 -0.86
CA GLU A 51 -18.26 -13.83 0.03
C GLU A 51 -18.60 -12.39 0.47
N LEU A 52 -17.59 -11.61 0.85
CA LEU A 52 -17.80 -10.21 1.22
C LEU A 52 -18.32 -9.38 0.02
N ALA A 53 -17.75 -9.57 -1.17
CA ALA A 53 -18.20 -8.88 -2.38
C ALA A 53 -19.66 -9.20 -2.70
N LYS A 54 -20.04 -10.48 -2.59
CA LYS A 54 -21.42 -10.94 -2.73
C LYS A 54 -22.36 -10.26 -1.74
N ASN A 55 -22.00 -10.28 -0.46
CA ASN A 55 -22.82 -9.71 0.61
C ASN A 55 -23.05 -8.21 0.41
N ILE A 56 -22.01 -7.45 0.06
CA ILE A 56 -22.13 -6.02 -0.25
C ILE A 56 -23.06 -5.82 -1.45
N ARG A 57 -22.88 -6.58 -2.54
CA ARG A 57 -23.70 -6.47 -3.75
C ARG A 57 -25.17 -6.75 -3.46
N GLU A 58 -25.47 -7.89 -2.84
CA GLU A 58 -26.83 -8.33 -2.55
C GLU A 58 -27.54 -7.35 -1.61
N GLU A 59 -26.84 -6.86 -0.58
CA GLU A 59 -27.42 -5.90 0.35
C GLU A 59 -27.64 -4.52 -0.30
N ALA A 60 -26.72 -4.07 -1.18
CA ALA A 60 -26.88 -2.83 -1.94
C ALA A 60 -28.11 -2.88 -2.87
N GLU A 61 -28.28 -4.00 -3.59
CA GLU A 61 -29.41 -4.21 -4.50
C GLU A 61 -30.75 -4.35 -3.75
N LYS A 62 -30.73 -5.02 -2.59
CA LYS A 62 -31.91 -5.22 -1.74
C LYS A 62 -32.37 -3.93 -1.05
N ARG A 63 -31.43 -3.12 -0.53
CA ARG A 63 -31.76 -1.87 0.19
C ARG A 63 -32.17 -0.75 -0.76
N PHE A 64 -31.58 -0.72 -1.95
CA PHE A 64 -31.74 0.39 -2.89
C PHE A 64 -32.16 -0.10 -4.28
N PRO A 65 -33.31 -0.78 -4.44
CA PRO A 65 -33.69 -1.41 -5.71
C PRO A 65 -34.11 -0.41 -6.81
N LEU A 66 -34.58 0.79 -6.45
CA LEU A 66 -35.19 1.73 -7.39
C LEU A 66 -34.16 2.67 -8.05
N PRO A 67 -34.43 3.16 -9.28
CA PRO A 67 -33.53 4.10 -9.98
C PRO A 67 -33.24 5.39 -9.22
N LEU A 68 -34.23 5.91 -8.49
CA LEU A 68 -34.05 7.12 -7.67
C LEU A 68 -33.09 6.90 -6.48
N GLN A 69 -32.83 5.65 -6.12
CA GLN A 69 -31.96 5.26 -5.00
C GLN A 69 -30.54 4.86 -5.46
N ILE A 70 -30.22 5.06 -6.75
CA ILE A 70 -28.89 4.79 -7.30
C ILE A 70 -27.79 5.58 -6.54
N PRO A 71 -27.95 6.86 -6.19
CA PRO A 71 -26.95 7.59 -5.43
C PRO A 71 -26.67 6.96 -4.05
N GLU A 72 -27.70 6.48 -3.36
CA GLU A 72 -27.59 5.80 -2.07
C GLU A 72 -26.93 4.43 -2.22
N ARG A 73 -27.25 3.69 -3.29
CA ARG A 73 -26.58 2.43 -3.63
C ARG A 73 -25.08 2.64 -3.83
N LYS A 74 -24.73 3.64 -4.64
CA LYS A 74 -23.32 4.05 -4.86
C LYS A 74 -22.65 4.30 -3.51
N ARG A 75 -23.21 5.22 -2.70
CA ARG A 75 -22.64 5.61 -1.41
C ARG A 75 -22.44 4.42 -0.47
N TYR A 76 -23.43 3.53 -0.39
CA TYR A 76 -23.33 2.33 0.43
C TYR A 76 -22.16 1.43 0.01
N ILE A 77 -22.01 1.18 -1.29
CA ILE A 77 -20.89 0.37 -1.81
C ILE A 77 -19.55 1.04 -1.50
N GLU A 78 -19.43 2.36 -1.69
CA GLU A 78 -18.21 3.10 -1.38
C GLU A 78 -17.85 3.00 0.11
N GLU A 79 -18.84 3.12 0.99
CA GLU A 79 -18.65 3.00 2.45
C GLU A 79 -18.20 1.60 2.87
N GLU A 80 -18.81 0.53 2.35
CA GLU A 80 -18.43 -0.85 2.69
C GLU A 80 -17.04 -1.22 2.14
N VAL A 81 -16.72 -0.83 0.91
CA VAL A 81 -15.38 -1.06 0.32
C VAL A 81 -14.31 -0.27 1.10
N LYS A 82 -14.62 0.97 1.48
CA LYS A 82 -13.71 1.80 2.30
C LYS A 82 -13.45 1.18 3.67
N LYS A 83 -14.47 0.58 4.32
CA LYS A 83 -14.28 -0.14 5.60
C LYS A 83 -13.29 -1.29 5.45
N ARG A 84 -13.41 -2.07 4.37
CA ARG A 84 -12.45 -3.14 4.06
C ARG A 84 -11.04 -2.60 3.86
N ALA A 85 -10.89 -1.48 3.15
CA ALA A 85 -9.60 -0.84 2.94
C ALA A 85 -8.96 -0.32 4.24
N VAL A 86 -9.73 0.33 5.11
CA VAL A 86 -9.25 0.78 6.44
C VAL A 86 -8.84 -0.41 7.31
N SER A 87 -9.60 -1.50 7.29
CA SER A 87 -9.23 -2.72 8.01
C SER A 87 -7.95 -3.35 7.47
N ALA A 88 -7.75 -3.33 6.14
CA ALA A 88 -6.54 -3.82 5.52
C ALA A 88 -5.32 -2.97 5.92
N ASP A 89 -5.46 -1.64 5.92
CA ASP A 89 -4.40 -0.70 6.35
C ASP A 89 -3.97 -0.97 7.80
N GLU A 90 -4.92 -1.13 8.72
CA GLU A 90 -4.62 -1.40 10.13
C GLU A 90 -4.00 -2.78 10.33
N ASN A 91 -4.54 -3.82 9.67
CA ASN A 91 -3.98 -5.17 9.74
C ASN A 91 -2.55 -5.22 9.17
N PHE A 92 -2.30 -4.52 8.07
CA PHE A 92 -0.97 -4.41 7.47
C PHE A 92 0.01 -3.76 8.44
N ARG A 93 -0.39 -2.64 9.06
CA ARG A 93 0.42 -1.93 10.05
C ARG A 93 0.75 -2.80 11.27
N GLN A 94 -0.25 -3.51 11.81
CA GLN A 94 -0.07 -4.39 12.96
C GLN A 94 0.78 -5.62 12.63
N GLY A 95 0.54 -6.25 11.48
CA GLY A 95 1.31 -7.40 11.00
C GLY A 95 2.78 -7.04 10.78
N PHE A 96 3.05 -5.88 10.17
CA PHE A 96 4.41 -5.35 10.02
C PHE A 96 5.10 -5.22 11.39
N MET A 97 4.48 -4.51 12.34
CA MET A 97 5.05 -4.31 13.69
C MET A 97 5.32 -5.64 14.40
N SER A 98 4.40 -6.61 14.31
CA SER A 98 4.55 -7.93 14.92
C SER A 98 5.73 -8.72 14.34
N VAL A 99 5.92 -8.72 13.02
CA VAL A 99 7.08 -9.36 12.36
C VAL A 99 8.38 -8.73 12.85
N PHE A 100 8.42 -7.40 12.97
CA PHE A 100 9.59 -6.69 13.48
C PHE A 100 9.92 -7.04 14.92
N GLU A 101 8.94 -6.94 15.81
CA GLU A 101 9.12 -7.24 17.23
C GLU A 101 9.58 -8.68 17.44
N HIS A 102 8.93 -9.65 16.77
CA HIS A 102 9.27 -11.07 16.89
C HIS A 102 10.71 -11.34 16.47
N MET A 103 11.17 -10.73 15.38
CA MET A 103 12.52 -10.99 14.91
C MET A 103 13.60 -10.26 15.71
N MET A 104 13.34 -9.03 16.15
CA MET A 104 14.30 -8.26 16.97
C MET A 104 14.46 -8.87 18.36
N ALA A 105 13.39 -9.42 18.94
CA ALA A 105 13.44 -10.11 20.22
C ALA A 105 14.32 -11.38 20.18
N ASN A 106 14.34 -12.07 19.04
CA ASN A 106 15.03 -13.35 18.90
C ASN A 106 16.46 -13.24 18.34
N ASN A 107 16.82 -12.14 17.68
CA ASN A 107 18.16 -11.92 17.12
C ASN A 107 18.50 -10.42 17.10
N PRO A 108 19.25 -9.90 18.10
CA PRO A 108 19.51 -8.46 18.22
C PRO A 108 20.60 -7.89 17.30
N ASP A 109 21.44 -8.74 16.66
CA ASP A 109 22.41 -8.29 15.65
C ASP A 109 22.38 -9.12 14.34
N PRO A 110 21.35 -8.93 13.50
CA PRO A 110 21.22 -9.77 12.32
C PRO A 110 22.16 -9.45 11.15
N GLY A 111 23.01 -10.42 10.81
CA GLY A 111 23.80 -10.41 9.59
C GLY A 111 22.98 -10.63 8.30
N LYS A 112 23.68 -10.75 7.15
CA LYS A 112 23.06 -10.93 5.82
C LYS A 112 22.01 -12.05 5.71
N PRO A 113 22.16 -13.24 6.33
CA PRO A 113 21.16 -14.32 6.23
C PRO A 113 19.77 -13.93 6.78
N TRP A 114 19.72 -12.99 7.72
CA TRP A 114 18.47 -12.55 8.33
C TRP A 114 17.64 -11.67 7.40
N ARG A 115 18.29 -10.94 6.48
CA ARG A 115 17.58 -10.11 5.50
C ARG A 115 16.68 -10.94 4.58
N GLY A 116 17.14 -12.14 4.22
CA GLY A 116 16.34 -13.09 3.44
C GLY A 116 15.15 -13.63 4.23
N LYS A 117 15.36 -13.98 5.50
CA LYS A 117 14.30 -14.47 6.38
C LYS A 117 13.22 -13.41 6.63
N LEU A 118 13.60 -12.17 6.92
CA LEU A 118 12.65 -11.07 7.08
C LEU A 118 11.80 -10.87 5.82
N ASN A 119 12.44 -10.85 4.64
CA ASN A 119 11.70 -10.67 3.40
C ASN A 119 10.66 -11.79 3.20
N GLN A 120 11.00 -13.03 3.57
CA GLN A 120 10.08 -14.17 3.53
C GLN A 120 8.92 -14.02 4.54
N GLU A 121 9.18 -13.64 5.78
CA GLU A 121 8.15 -13.39 6.80
C GLU A 121 7.19 -12.26 6.36
N MET A 122 7.73 -11.20 5.75
CA MET A 122 6.94 -10.10 5.20
C MET A 122 6.07 -10.54 4.03
N ILE A 123 6.61 -11.35 3.12
CA ILE A 123 5.84 -11.95 2.02
C ILE A 123 4.72 -12.83 2.57
N ALA A 124 5.03 -13.70 3.53
CA ALA A 124 4.05 -14.59 4.16
C ALA A 124 2.94 -13.81 4.89
N MET A 125 3.31 -12.72 5.58
CA MET A 125 2.36 -11.82 6.24
C MET A 125 1.44 -11.14 5.22
N MET A 126 1.99 -10.58 4.14
CA MET A 126 1.22 -9.97 3.04
C MET A 126 0.27 -10.96 2.36
N GLN A 127 0.75 -12.17 2.05
CA GLN A 127 -0.07 -13.24 1.47
C GLN A 127 -1.15 -13.73 2.44
N GLY A 128 -0.83 -13.82 3.74
CA GLY A 128 -1.78 -14.20 4.80
C GLY A 128 -2.91 -13.19 4.98
N MET A 129 -2.71 -11.93 4.59
CA MET A 129 -3.77 -10.91 4.53
C MET A 129 -4.61 -10.96 3.24
N GLY A 130 -4.29 -11.89 2.33
CA GLY A 130 -4.97 -12.04 1.05
C GLY A 130 -4.48 -11.09 -0.04
N LEU A 131 -3.33 -10.43 0.14
CA LEU A 131 -2.74 -9.59 -0.91
C LEU A 131 -2.11 -10.46 -1.99
N ASN A 132 -2.45 -10.19 -3.26
CA ASN A 132 -1.78 -10.84 -4.40
C ASN A 132 -0.47 -10.10 -4.71
N ILE A 133 0.60 -10.47 -4.03
CA ILE A 133 1.92 -9.87 -4.22
C ILE A 133 2.83 -10.78 -5.06
N ASP A 134 3.72 -10.17 -5.83
CA ASP A 134 4.81 -10.88 -6.49
C ASP A 134 6.02 -10.98 -5.55
N PRO A 135 6.39 -12.17 -5.06
CA PRO A 135 7.53 -12.34 -4.15
C PRO A 135 8.84 -11.81 -4.73
N ASP A 136 9.02 -11.88 -6.05
CA ASP A 136 10.24 -11.42 -6.73
C ASP A 136 10.38 -9.90 -6.77
N ASN A 137 9.31 -9.18 -6.45
CA ASN A 137 9.23 -7.72 -6.41
C ASN A 137 9.00 -7.18 -4.99
N VAL A 138 9.24 -7.97 -3.95
CA VAL A 138 9.27 -7.48 -2.56
C VAL A 138 10.71 -7.19 -2.17
N GLN A 139 10.99 -5.94 -1.82
CA GLN A 139 12.31 -5.50 -1.39
C GLN A 139 12.23 -4.82 -0.03
N THR A 140 12.99 -5.35 0.92
CA THR A 140 13.15 -4.79 2.27
C THR A 140 14.48 -4.04 2.38
N PHE A 141 14.46 -2.87 3.01
CA PHE A 141 15.58 -1.96 3.14
C PHE A 141 16.02 -1.79 4.59
N TYR A 142 17.34 -1.76 4.81
CA TYR A 142 17.95 -1.87 6.13
C TYR A 142 18.91 -0.72 6.40
N GLU A 143 18.84 -0.12 7.59
CA GLU A 143 19.81 0.88 8.04
C GLU A 143 21.20 0.23 8.25
N PRO A 144 22.29 0.99 8.05
CA PRO A 144 23.62 0.57 8.48
C PRO A 144 23.71 0.44 10.01
N GLY A 145 24.33 -0.63 10.51
CA GLY A 145 24.43 -0.92 11.95
C GLY A 145 23.58 -2.13 12.38
N PRO A 146 23.16 -2.24 13.66
CA PRO A 146 22.17 -3.23 14.05
C PRO A 146 20.95 -3.05 13.14
N PRO A 147 20.58 -4.06 12.33
CA PRO A 147 19.62 -3.89 11.26
C PRO A 147 18.26 -3.44 11.80
N ARG A 148 17.90 -2.21 11.44
CA ARG A 148 16.55 -1.68 11.53
C ARG A 148 16.03 -1.59 10.12
N VAL A 149 14.82 -2.09 9.87
CA VAL A 149 14.19 -1.86 8.57
C VAL A 149 13.63 -0.46 8.54
N TYR A 150 14.01 0.31 7.53
CA TYR A 150 13.44 1.63 7.31
C TYR A 150 12.53 1.68 6.08
N GLY A 151 12.35 0.57 5.36
CA GLY A 151 11.50 0.54 4.18
C GLY A 151 11.15 -0.87 3.72
N ILE A 152 9.94 -1.03 3.19
CA ILE A 152 9.54 -2.19 2.39
C ILE A 152 8.79 -1.67 1.18
N ALA A 153 9.28 -2.03 -0.01
CA ALA A 153 8.63 -1.77 -1.28
C ALA A 153 8.12 -3.08 -1.87
N TRP A 154 6.94 -3.05 -2.46
CA TRP A 154 6.37 -4.19 -3.17
C TRP A 154 5.52 -3.74 -4.37
N ILE A 155 5.24 -4.67 -5.28
CA ILE A 155 4.26 -4.49 -6.35
C ILE A 155 3.03 -5.34 -6.01
N ASN A 156 1.90 -4.69 -5.80
CA ASN A 156 0.62 -5.36 -5.62
C ASN A 156 -0.01 -5.71 -6.98
N ARG A 157 -0.54 -6.93 -7.11
CA ARG A 157 -1.27 -7.39 -8.29
C ARG A 157 -2.77 -7.44 -8.00
N PRO A 158 -3.63 -7.22 -9.02
CA PRO A 158 -5.06 -7.45 -8.87
C PRO A 158 -5.30 -8.90 -8.43
N THR A 159 -6.38 -9.13 -7.69
CA THR A 159 -6.66 -10.47 -7.15
C THR A 159 -6.96 -11.45 -8.28
N GLU A 160 -6.51 -12.70 -8.14
CA GLU A 160 -6.66 -13.74 -9.18
C GLU A 160 -8.12 -13.96 -9.60
N ASN A 161 -9.04 -13.78 -8.66
CA ASN A 161 -10.49 -13.83 -8.83
C ASN A 161 -11.02 -12.92 -9.95
N LEU A 162 -10.33 -11.82 -10.27
CA LEU A 162 -10.75 -10.91 -11.36
C LEU A 162 -10.71 -11.58 -12.74
N LYS A 163 -9.86 -12.61 -12.92
CA LYS A 163 -9.77 -13.38 -14.18
C LYS A 163 -11.03 -14.19 -14.46
N ASN A 164 -11.82 -14.50 -13.43
CA ASN A 164 -13.12 -15.14 -13.58
C ASN A 164 -14.19 -14.09 -13.82
N GLU A 165 -14.72 -13.99 -15.03
CA GLU A 165 -15.80 -13.06 -15.39
C GLU A 165 -17.06 -13.20 -14.52
N ASN A 166 -17.26 -14.37 -13.90
CA ASN A 166 -18.41 -14.64 -13.03
C ASN A 166 -18.12 -14.44 -11.53
N SER A 167 -16.96 -13.91 -11.14
CA SER A 167 -16.65 -13.60 -9.74
C SER A 167 -17.61 -12.56 -9.17
N GLU A 168 -17.88 -12.65 -7.87
CA GLU A 168 -18.70 -11.69 -7.15
C GLU A 168 -18.01 -10.32 -7.06
N ILE A 169 -16.68 -10.28 -7.13
CA ILE A 169 -15.91 -9.02 -7.27
C ILE A 169 -16.27 -8.32 -8.58
N ASN A 170 -16.30 -9.05 -9.70
CA ASN A 170 -16.69 -8.50 -11.01
C ASN A 170 -18.13 -8.00 -10.99
N LYS A 171 -19.05 -8.78 -10.41
CA LYS A 171 -20.46 -8.38 -10.28
C LYS A 171 -20.63 -7.15 -9.39
N LEU A 172 -19.91 -7.07 -8.26
CA LEU A 172 -19.93 -5.90 -7.38
C LEU A 172 -19.40 -4.65 -8.10
N ALA A 173 -18.29 -4.79 -8.84
CA ALA A 173 -17.71 -3.70 -9.62
C ALA A 173 -18.67 -3.20 -10.71
N ASP A 174 -19.39 -4.11 -11.38
CA ASP A 174 -20.42 -3.75 -12.34
C ASP A 174 -21.61 -3.04 -11.68
N THR A 175 -22.09 -3.52 -10.53
CA THR A 175 -23.16 -2.86 -9.76
C THR A 175 -22.75 -1.45 -9.32
N TYR A 176 -21.50 -1.29 -8.87
CA TYR A 176 -20.95 0.04 -8.53
C TYR A 176 -20.85 0.94 -9.74
N LYS A 177 -20.25 0.46 -10.84
CA LYS A 177 -20.11 1.21 -12.08
C LYS A 177 -21.47 1.68 -12.60
N ASN A 178 -22.47 0.82 -12.62
CA ASN A 178 -23.82 1.19 -13.06
C ASN A 178 -24.49 2.24 -12.15
N SER A 179 -23.93 2.49 -10.98
CA SER A 179 -24.37 3.53 -10.04
C SER A 179 -23.61 4.87 -10.19
N LEU A 180 -22.61 4.93 -11.08
CA LEU A 180 -21.86 6.14 -11.41
C LEU A 180 -22.55 6.95 -12.50
N ASP A 181 -22.19 8.22 -12.63
CA ASP A 181 -22.54 9.02 -13.82
C ASP A 181 -21.83 8.49 -15.07
N ARG A 182 -22.31 8.87 -16.26
CA ARG A 182 -21.84 8.32 -17.55
C ARG A 182 -20.34 8.56 -17.81
N GLU A 183 -19.79 9.67 -17.35
CA GLU A 183 -18.37 9.98 -17.55
C GLU A 183 -17.52 9.08 -16.65
N SER A 184 -17.86 9.01 -15.36
CA SER A 184 -17.21 8.14 -14.38
C SER A 184 -17.34 6.66 -14.74
N GLN A 185 -18.46 6.23 -15.34
CA GLN A 185 -18.66 4.89 -15.87
C GLN A 185 -17.63 4.52 -16.94
N ASN A 186 -17.33 5.44 -17.86
CA ASN A 186 -16.39 5.19 -18.95
C ASN A 186 -14.96 5.07 -18.42
N THR A 187 -14.57 5.96 -17.50
CA THR A 187 -13.24 5.91 -16.85
C THR A 187 -13.09 4.62 -16.05
N SER A 188 -14.05 4.32 -15.18
CA SER A 188 -14.07 3.07 -14.39
C SER A 188 -14.00 1.82 -15.26
N SER A 189 -14.70 1.79 -16.41
CA SER A 189 -14.65 0.66 -17.34
C SER A 189 -13.25 0.43 -17.93
N LYS A 190 -12.57 1.52 -18.32
CA LYS A 190 -11.21 1.44 -18.87
C LYS A 190 -10.23 0.94 -17.82
N ASP A 191 -10.33 1.48 -16.60
CA ASP A 191 -9.49 1.09 -15.48
C ASP A 191 -9.71 -0.39 -15.12
N TRP A 192 -10.96 -0.85 -15.08
CA TRP A 192 -11.30 -2.25 -14.80
C TRP A 192 -10.72 -3.22 -15.83
N VAL A 193 -10.81 -2.89 -17.12
CA VAL A 193 -10.21 -3.70 -18.20
C VAL A 193 -8.69 -3.76 -18.05
N ALA A 194 -8.05 -2.65 -17.68
CA ALA A 194 -6.61 -2.62 -17.43
C ALA A 194 -6.21 -3.49 -16.23
N LEU A 195 -7.01 -3.48 -15.15
CA LEU A 195 -6.78 -4.31 -13.96
C LEU A 195 -6.92 -5.81 -14.28
N LYS A 196 -7.89 -6.22 -15.09
CA LYS A 196 -8.07 -7.62 -15.51
C LYS A 196 -6.92 -8.17 -16.37
N ALA A 197 -6.12 -7.31 -16.99
CA ALA A 197 -5.02 -7.74 -17.85
C ALA A 197 -3.84 -8.37 -17.08
N ASP A 198 -3.84 -8.30 -15.74
CA ASP A 198 -2.83 -8.89 -14.84
C ASP A 198 -1.38 -8.55 -15.24
N LYS A 199 -1.16 -7.33 -15.75
CA LYS A 199 0.18 -6.84 -16.07
C LYS A 199 0.70 -6.03 -14.88
N PRO A 200 1.99 -6.20 -14.51
CA PRO A 200 2.60 -5.33 -13.52
C PRO A 200 2.50 -3.88 -14.02
N LYS A 201 2.08 -2.97 -13.13
CA LYS A 201 1.82 -1.56 -13.45
C LYS A 201 3.09 -0.82 -13.89
N ILE A 202 4.26 -1.33 -13.50
CA ILE A 202 5.59 -0.79 -13.81
C ILE A 202 6.55 -1.95 -14.11
N SER A 203 7.58 -1.68 -14.90
CA SER A 203 8.67 -2.65 -15.14
C SER A 203 9.49 -2.85 -13.85
N ARG A 204 10.21 -3.97 -13.75
CA ARG A 204 11.11 -4.23 -12.61
C ARG A 204 12.24 -3.19 -12.56
N GLU A 205 12.75 -2.80 -13.72
CA GLU A 205 13.78 -1.78 -13.84
C GLU A 205 13.31 -0.43 -13.32
N ASP A 206 12.08 -0.03 -13.64
CA ASP A 206 11.53 1.25 -13.18
C ASP A 206 11.13 1.20 -11.70
N PHE A 207 10.60 0.07 -11.22
CA PHE A 207 10.39 -0.17 -9.79
C PHE A 207 11.67 0.04 -8.99
N ASN A 208 12.77 -0.60 -9.39
CA ASN A 208 14.05 -0.45 -8.69
C ASN A 208 14.51 1.02 -8.65
N LYS A 209 14.38 1.75 -9.77
CA LYS A 209 14.74 3.18 -9.83
C LYS A 209 13.88 4.04 -8.91
N GLU A 210 12.56 3.85 -8.91
CA GLU A 210 11.66 4.66 -8.09
C GLU A 210 11.89 4.38 -6.60
N VAL A 211 12.14 3.12 -6.24
CA VAL A 211 12.47 2.73 -4.88
C VAL A 211 13.79 3.36 -4.42
N GLU A 212 14.86 3.28 -5.23
CA GLU A 212 16.14 3.92 -4.95
C GLU A 212 16.00 5.45 -4.76
N ASN A 213 15.21 6.09 -5.62
CA ASN A 213 14.94 7.53 -5.53
C ASN A 213 14.20 7.89 -4.23
N THR A 214 13.16 7.14 -3.87
CA THR A 214 12.33 7.40 -2.69
C THR A 214 13.14 7.23 -1.40
N ILE A 215 13.94 6.17 -1.34
CA ILE A 215 14.86 5.90 -0.24
C ILE A 215 15.91 7.00 -0.11
N SER A 216 16.54 7.39 -1.22
CA SER A 216 17.54 8.45 -1.21
C SER A 216 16.96 9.77 -0.68
N GLN A 217 15.69 10.07 -0.96
CA GLN A 217 15.02 11.25 -0.41
C GLN A 217 14.74 11.14 1.08
N LEU A 218 14.39 9.94 1.57
CA LEU A 218 14.11 9.69 2.98
C LEU A 218 15.37 9.62 3.86
N MET A 219 16.53 9.26 3.29
CA MET A 219 17.80 9.21 4.01
C MET A 219 18.58 10.54 4.00
N LYS A 220 18.31 11.47 3.08
CA LYS A 220 18.93 12.81 3.04
C LYS A 220 18.85 13.61 4.36
N PRO A 221 17.76 13.54 5.16
CA PRO A 221 17.71 14.18 6.48
C PRO A 221 18.64 13.56 7.54
N ALA A 222 19.10 12.31 7.35
CA ALA A 222 19.97 11.62 8.32
C ALA A 222 21.46 11.98 8.16
N GLU A 223 21.89 12.35 6.96
CA GLU A 223 23.29 12.76 6.70
C GLU A 223 23.56 14.22 7.12
N ALA A 224 22.56 15.09 7.07
CA ALA A 224 22.67 16.49 7.47
C ALA A 224 22.83 16.65 9.00
N SER A 225 22.27 15.75 9.80
CA SER A 225 22.36 15.78 11.27
C SER A 225 23.67 15.19 11.80
N MET A 226 24.31 14.25 11.08
CA MET A 226 25.64 13.74 11.44
C MET A 226 26.79 14.69 11.05
N SER A 227 26.56 15.56 10.06
CA SER A 227 27.58 16.51 9.59
C SER A 227 27.70 17.77 10.46
N GLN A 228 26.80 18.00 11.43
CA GLN A 228 26.86 19.15 12.34
C GLN A 228 27.46 18.82 13.73
N SER A 229 27.68 17.55 14.09
CA SER A 229 28.24 17.19 15.41
C SER A 229 29.76 17.07 15.45
N SER A 230 30.48 17.40 14.36
CA SER A 230 31.95 17.26 14.27
C SER A 230 32.72 18.58 14.42
N HIS A 231 32.05 19.71 14.71
CA HIS A 231 32.70 21.01 14.89
C HIS A 231 32.22 21.71 16.16
N GLU A 232 32.51 21.15 17.33
CA GLU A 232 32.70 21.96 18.53
C GLU A 232 33.62 21.23 19.53
N SER A 233 34.91 21.53 19.43
CA SER A 233 35.89 21.30 20.50
C SER A 233 36.94 22.41 20.42
N VAL A 234 36.50 23.64 20.74
CA VAL A 234 37.43 24.71 21.08
C VAL A 234 37.66 24.62 22.59
N VAL A 235 38.81 24.06 22.96
CA VAL A 235 39.30 23.99 24.34
C VAL A 235 39.57 25.43 24.84
N PRO A 236 38.99 25.89 25.96
CA PRO A 236 39.41 27.13 26.57
C PRO A 236 40.70 26.88 27.37
N ASN A 237 41.80 27.41 26.85
CA ASN A 237 43.09 27.49 27.53
C ASN A 237 42.96 28.35 28.80
N ARG A 238 43.26 27.79 29.98
CA ARG A 238 43.48 28.55 31.22
C ARG A 238 44.67 27.96 31.96
N ASN A 239 45.79 28.66 31.89
CA ASN A 239 46.80 28.65 32.93
C ASN A 239 46.87 30.05 33.53
N PRO A 240 46.80 30.20 34.86
CA PRO A 240 47.43 31.31 35.55
C PRO A 240 48.66 30.83 36.34
N LEU A 241 49.74 31.60 36.23
CA LEU A 241 50.76 31.75 37.27
C LEU A 241 50.21 32.69 38.35
#